data_AF-A0A7V9K9X4-F1
#
_entry.id   AF-A0A7V9K9X4-F1
#
_cell.length_a   1.000
_cell.length_b   1.000
_cell.length_c   1.000
_cell.angle_alpha   90.00
_cell.angle_beta   90.00
_cell.angle_gamma   90.00
#
_symmetry.space_group_name_H-M   'P 1'
#
loop_
_entity.id
_entity.type
_entity.pdbx_description
1 polymer ?
#
loop_
_entity_poly.entity_id
_entity_poly.type
_entity_poly.pdbx_seq_one_letter_code
_entity_poly.pdbx_strand_id
1 'polypeptide(L)'
;MRGLFERFDRLDTGLNRWLVANSIALLRISLGLVFLAFGALKFFPGLSPIEGLATRTTTALTFGLIPPSAGLVLIAALEITIGLCFVTGRYLRVGVWLMGAQMIGAMSPLVLFPGELFSGILHAPTLVAQY
;
A
#
# COMPACT_ATOMS: atom_id res chain seq x y z
N MET A 1 -15.93 -27.26 -33.63
CA MET A 1 -14.70 -26.68 -33.03
C MET A 1 -14.45 -25.23 -33.46
N ARG A 2 -14.49 -24.86 -34.76
CA ARG A 2 -14.26 -23.46 -35.22
C ARG A 2 -15.15 -22.38 -34.58
N GLY A 3 -16.45 -22.62 -34.45
CA GLY A 3 -17.37 -21.64 -33.85
C GLY A 3 -17.16 -21.37 -32.35
N LEU A 4 -16.42 -22.24 -31.64
CA LEU A 4 -16.08 -22.02 -30.23
C LEU A 4 -14.89 -21.05 -30.11
N PHE A 5 -13.90 -21.19 -31.01
CA PHE A 5 -12.76 -20.27 -31.12
C PHE A 5 -13.21 -18.85 -31.53
N GLU A 6 -14.09 -18.71 -32.53
CA GLU A 6 -14.59 -17.38 -32.94
C GLU A 6 -15.43 -16.67 -31.86
N ARG A 7 -16.10 -17.43 -30.99
CA ARG A 7 -16.81 -16.87 -29.83
C ARG A 7 -15.82 -16.45 -28.75
N PHE A 8 -14.78 -17.25 -28.52
CA PHE A 8 -13.70 -16.92 -27.59
C PHE A 8 -12.97 -15.65 -28.02
N ASP A 9 -12.55 -15.54 -29.28
CA ASP A 9 -11.84 -14.36 -29.81
C ASP A 9 -12.67 -13.08 -29.69
N ARG A 10 -13.98 -13.18 -29.92
CA ARG A 10 -14.91 -12.04 -29.75
C ARG A 10 -15.03 -11.61 -28.29
N LEU A 11 -15.11 -12.56 -27.36
CA LEU A 11 -15.14 -12.28 -25.92
C LEU A 11 -13.83 -11.66 -25.46
N ASP A 12 -12.69 -12.22 -25.88
CA ASP A 12 -11.37 -11.73 -25.53
C ASP A 12 -11.14 -10.29 -26.05
N THR A 13 -11.48 -10.03 -27.32
CA THR A 13 -11.36 -8.68 -27.90
C THR A 13 -12.30 -7.67 -27.23
N GLY A 14 -13.48 -8.12 -26.78
CA GLY A 14 -14.43 -7.29 -26.03
C GLY A 14 -13.90 -6.96 -24.63
N LEU A 15 -13.44 -7.98 -23.91
CA LEU A 15 -12.88 -7.85 -22.57
C LEU A 15 -11.63 -6.99 -22.57
N ASN A 16 -10.71 -7.20 -23.52
CA ASN A 16 -9.49 -6.42 -23.65
C ASN A 16 -9.81 -4.93 -23.86
N ARG A 17 -10.75 -4.60 -24.76
CA ARG A 17 -11.19 -3.20 -24.96
C ARG A 17 -11.77 -2.58 -23.68
N TRP A 18 -12.57 -3.34 -22.94
CA TRP A 18 -13.12 -2.87 -21.67
C TRP A 18 -12.04 -2.67 -20.61
N LEU A 19 -11.09 -3.61 -20.50
CA LEU A 19 -9.97 -3.53 -19.57
C LEU A 19 -9.07 -2.34 -19.89
N VAL A 20 -8.70 -2.13 -21.15
CA VAL A 20 -7.90 -0.97 -21.54
C VAL A 20 -8.60 0.34 -21.17
N ALA A 21 -9.91 0.44 -21.45
CA ALA A 21 -10.69 1.64 -21.16
C ALA A 21 -10.85 1.92 -19.64
N ASN A 22 -10.89 0.87 -18.79
CA ASN A 22 -11.18 1.01 -17.36
C ASN A 22 -9.98 0.73 -16.44
N SER A 23 -8.85 0.25 -16.96
CA SER A 23 -7.68 -0.21 -16.22
C SER A 23 -7.18 0.83 -15.21
N ILE A 24 -7.02 2.09 -15.66
CA ILE A 24 -6.57 3.20 -14.81
C ILE A 24 -7.54 3.45 -13.67
N ALA A 25 -8.85 3.45 -13.95
CA ALA A 25 -9.87 3.68 -12.93
C ALA A 25 -9.93 2.53 -11.93
N LEU A 26 -9.87 1.28 -12.39
CA LEU A 26 -9.88 0.09 -11.56
C LEU A 26 -8.63 0.03 -10.67
N LEU A 27 -7.45 0.26 -11.24
CA LEU A 27 -6.19 0.25 -10.49
C LEU A 27 -6.18 1.35 -9.42
N ARG A 28 -6.62 2.55 -9.77
CA ARG A 28 -6.75 3.68 -8.84
C ARG A 28 -7.71 3.34 -7.68
N ILE A 29 -8.90 2.83 -7.99
CA ILE A 29 -9.89 2.48 -6.95
C ILE A 29 -9.38 1.32 -6.10
N SER A 30 -8.79 0.28 -6.70
CA SER A 30 -8.20 -0.85 -6.00
C SER A 30 -7.12 -0.39 -5.01
N LEU A 31 -6.18 0.43 -5.48
CA LEU A 31 -5.13 0.99 -4.63
C LEU A 31 -5.72 1.86 -3.52
N GLY A 32 -6.72 2.69 -3.84
CA GLY A 32 -7.42 3.50 -2.86
C GLY A 32 -8.10 2.67 -1.76
N LEU A 33 -8.77 1.57 -2.13
CA LEU A 33 -9.38 0.64 -1.18
C LEU A 33 -8.34 -0.06 -0.30
N VAL A 34 -7.20 -0.44 -0.86
CA VAL A 34 -6.07 -1.01 -0.10
C VAL A 34 -5.60 -0.01 0.97
N PHE A 35 -5.34 1.24 0.58
CA PHE A 35 -4.96 2.29 1.53
C PHE A 35 -6.03 2.53 2.60
N LEU A 36 -7.32 2.52 2.24
CA LEU A 36 -8.40 2.66 3.22
C LEU A 36 -8.43 1.51 4.22
N ALA A 37 -8.31 0.27 3.75
CA ALA A 37 -8.34 -0.91 4.59
C ALA A 37 -7.15 -0.94 5.56
N PHE A 38 -5.92 -0.75 5.06
CA PHE A 38 -4.72 -0.73 5.90
C PHE A 38 -4.67 0.48 6.85
N GLY A 39 -5.15 1.64 6.40
CA GLY A 39 -5.26 2.83 7.24
C GLY A 39 -6.27 2.63 8.37
N ALA A 40 -7.44 2.05 8.07
CA ALA A 40 -8.46 1.77 9.07
C ALA A 40 -7.98 0.76 10.12
N LEU A 41 -7.24 -0.28 9.71
CA LEU A 41 -6.70 -1.29 10.61
C LEU A 41 -5.71 -0.71 11.63
N LYS A 42 -4.98 0.36 11.30
CA LYS A 42 -4.01 0.99 12.21
C LYS A 42 -4.63 1.71 13.40
N PHE A 43 -5.95 1.96 13.40
CA PHE A 43 -6.63 2.49 14.59
C PHE A 43 -6.87 1.42 15.67
N PHE A 44 -6.67 0.14 15.35
CA PHE A 44 -6.87 -0.98 16.26
C PHE A 44 -5.52 -1.58 16.68
N PRO A 45 -5.05 -1.31 17.91
CA PRO A 45 -3.74 -1.77 18.37
C PRO A 45 -3.67 -3.30 18.45
N GLY A 46 -2.52 -3.87 18.08
CA GLY A 46 -2.24 -5.30 18.20
C GLY A 46 -2.76 -6.17 17.05
N LEU A 47 -3.41 -5.60 16.03
CA LEU A 47 -3.87 -6.36 14.86
C LEU A 47 -2.79 -6.55 13.79
N SER A 48 -1.78 -5.70 13.75
CA SER A 48 -0.77 -5.72 12.69
C SER A 48 0.53 -6.37 13.16
N PRO A 49 0.99 -7.47 12.51
CA PRO A 49 2.28 -8.09 12.83
C PRO A 49 3.47 -7.13 12.72
N ILE A 50 3.35 -6.07 11.92
CA ILE A 50 4.42 -5.13 11.62
C ILE A 50 4.36 -3.82 12.42
N GLU A 51 3.37 -3.69 13.33
CA GLU A 51 3.16 -2.48 14.14
C GLU A 51 4.43 -2.07 14.90
N GLY A 52 5.17 -3.04 15.45
CA GLY A 52 6.42 -2.78 16.15
C GLY A 52 7.50 -2.18 15.25
N LEU A 53 7.66 -2.70 14.02
CA LEU A 53 8.63 -2.16 13.07
C LEU A 53 8.20 -0.77 12.58
N ALA A 54 6.91 -0.58 12.26
CA ALA A 54 6.37 0.70 11.83
C ALA A 54 6.57 1.80 12.90
N THR A 55 6.36 1.43 14.17
CA THR A 55 6.59 2.31 15.31
C THR A 55 8.06 2.74 15.40
N ARG A 56 9.00 1.79 15.43
CA ARG A 56 10.44 2.11 15.51
C ARG A 56 10.93 2.93 14.33
N THR A 57 10.40 2.65 13.14
CA THR A 57 10.69 3.42 11.92
C THR A 57 10.20 4.86 12.04
N THR A 58 8.98 5.05 12.50
CA THR A 58 8.42 6.40 12.70
C THR A 58 9.21 7.17 13.75
N THR A 59 9.57 6.53 14.87
CA THR A 59 10.44 7.12 15.89
C THR A 59 11.81 7.50 15.31
N ALA A 60 12.44 6.63 14.52
CA ALA A 60 13.73 6.90 13.90
C ALA A 60 13.66 8.09 12.92
N LEU A 61 12.67 8.11 12.04
CA LEU A 61 12.47 9.18 11.06
C LEU A 61 12.12 10.53 11.70
N THR A 62 11.47 10.50 12.85
CA THR A 62 11.07 11.71 13.59
C THR A 62 12.09 12.10 14.67
N PHE A 63 13.24 11.43 14.73
CA PHE A 63 14.26 11.62 15.76
C PHE A 63 13.71 11.52 17.20
N GLY A 64 12.67 10.70 17.39
CA GLY A 64 12.00 10.51 18.68
C GLY A 64 11.09 11.65 19.13
N LEU A 65 10.85 12.65 18.28
CA LEU A 65 10.00 13.81 18.62
C LEU A 65 8.52 13.44 18.69
N ILE A 66 8.08 12.45 17.92
CA ILE A 66 6.68 12.02 17.87
C ILE A 66 6.51 10.74 18.69
N PRO A 67 5.57 10.72 19.66
CA PRO A 67 5.25 9.50 20.39
C PRO A 67 4.78 8.37 19.46
N PRO A 68 5.16 7.11 19.71
CA PRO A 68 4.73 5.92 18.97
C PRO A 68 3.26 5.89 18.56
N SER A 69 2.35 6.07 19.52
CA SER A 69 0.91 6.02 19.31
C SER A 69 0.42 7.15 18.39
N ALA A 70 0.96 8.36 18.56
CA ALA A 70 0.65 9.49 17.69
C ALA A 70 1.18 9.24 16.26
N GLY A 71 2.39 8.66 16.13
CA GLY A 71 2.96 8.28 14.83
C GLY A 71 2.08 7.31 14.05
N LEU A 72 1.58 6.26 14.71
CA LEU A 72 0.66 5.30 14.09
C LEU A 72 -0.66 5.96 13.64
N VAL A 73 -1.23 6.84 14.47
CA VAL A 73 -2.45 7.59 14.13
C VAL A 73 -2.23 8.54 12.95
N LEU A 74 -1.07 9.21 12.88
CA LEU A 74 -0.72 10.07 11.76
C LEU A 74 -0.58 9.27 10.45
N ILE A 75 0.06 8.11 10.51
CA ILE A 75 0.16 7.20 9.36
C ILE A 75 -1.24 6.72 8.94
N ALA A 76 -2.07 6.30 9.89
CA ALA A 76 -3.44 5.87 9.62
C ALA A 76 -4.25 6.97 8.91
N ALA A 77 -4.19 8.20 9.43
CA ALA A 77 -4.87 9.35 8.84
C ALA A 77 -4.36 9.67 7.43
N LEU A 78 -3.05 9.59 7.21
CA LEU A 78 -2.42 9.78 5.90
C LEU A 78 -2.90 8.74 4.89
N GLU A 79 -2.91 7.47 5.27
CA GLU A 79 -3.37 6.37 4.41
C GLU A 79 -4.87 6.50 4.08
N ILE A 80 -5.70 6.84 5.05
CA ILE A 80 -7.12 7.10 4.81
C ILE A 80 -7.30 8.26 3.81
N THR A 81 -6.53 9.34 3.98
CA THR A 81 -6.59 10.51 3.09
C THR A 81 -6.21 10.14 1.65
N ILE A 82 -5.11 9.40 1.47
CA ILE A 82 -4.68 8.89 0.15
C ILE A 82 -5.77 8.00 -0.45
N GLY A 83 -6.30 7.08 0.34
CA GLY A 83 -7.37 6.16 -0.05
C GLY A 83 -8.62 6.89 -0.53
N LEU A 84 -9.07 7.91 0.21
CA LEU A 84 -10.21 8.74 -0.17
C LEU A 84 -9.95 9.53 -1.46
N CYS A 85 -8.78 10.13 -1.64
CA CYS A 85 -8.41 10.80 -2.90
C CYS A 85 -8.50 9.84 -4.09
N PHE A 86 -7.99 8.62 -3.93
CA PHE A 86 -7.95 7.63 -5.00
C PHE A 86 -9.31 7.02 -5.29
N VAL A 87 -10.12 6.67 -4.28
CA VAL A 87 -11.48 6.14 -4.51
C VAL A 87 -12.38 7.21 -5.12
N THR A 88 -12.39 8.42 -4.56
CA THR A 88 -13.29 9.49 -5.04
C THR A 88 -12.85 10.14 -6.35
N GLY A 89 -11.55 10.08 -6.68
CA GLY A 89 -11.00 10.79 -7.85
C GLY A 89 -10.79 12.27 -7.63
N ARG A 90 -10.93 12.74 -6.40
CA ARG A 90 -10.76 14.14 -6.04
C ARG A 90 -9.35 14.39 -5.50
N TYR A 91 -8.77 15.53 -5.86
CA TYR A 91 -7.42 15.94 -5.43
C TYR A 91 -6.33 14.91 -5.76
N LEU A 92 -6.44 14.20 -6.89
CA LEU A 92 -5.50 13.13 -7.26
C LEU A 92 -4.04 13.56 -7.28
N ARG A 93 -3.74 14.79 -7.72
CA ARG A 93 -2.37 15.31 -7.68
C ARG A 93 -1.81 15.33 -6.25
N VAL A 94 -2.61 15.75 -5.28
CA VAL A 94 -2.23 15.73 -3.86
C VAL A 94 -2.12 14.28 -3.37
N GLY A 95 -3.11 13.44 -3.67
CA GLY A 95 -3.09 12.03 -3.29
C GLY A 95 -1.85 11.28 -3.78
N VAL A 96 -1.40 11.54 -5.02
CA VAL A 96 -0.17 10.95 -5.59
C VAL A 96 1.08 11.46 -4.87
N TRP A 97 1.17 12.76 -4.57
CA TRP A 97 2.30 13.30 -3.79
C TRP A 97 2.36 12.71 -2.39
N LEU A 98 1.22 12.63 -1.70
CA LEU A 98 1.10 12.01 -0.38
C LEU A 98 1.48 10.52 -0.42
N MET A 99 1.01 9.79 -1.43
CA MET A 99 1.39 8.39 -1.65
C MET A 99 2.90 8.25 -1.84
N GLY A 100 3.51 9.10 -2.67
CA GLY A 100 4.96 9.09 -2.87
C GLY A 100 5.74 9.31 -1.58
N ALA A 101 5.34 10.30 -0.78
CA ALA A 101 5.95 10.55 0.53
C ALA A 101 5.77 9.36 1.49
N GLN A 102 4.55 8.80 1.54
CA GLN A 102 4.25 7.62 2.35
C GLN A 102 5.08 6.41 1.95
N MET A 103 5.32 6.19 0.65
CA MET A 103 6.17 5.10 0.17
C MET A 103 7.63 5.25 0.61
N ILE A 104 8.16 6.47 0.68
CA ILE A 104 9.50 6.71 1.24
C ILE A 104 9.53 6.28 2.72
N GLY A 105 8.52 6.68 3.50
CA GLY A 105 8.38 6.27 4.89
C GLY A 105 8.28 4.74 5.05
N ALA A 106 7.40 4.11 4.27
CA ALA A 106 7.18 2.66 4.31
C ALA A 106 8.41 1.84 3.87
N MET A 107 9.22 2.36 2.94
CA MET A 107 10.44 1.69 2.45
C MET A 107 11.69 2.00 3.27
N SER A 108 11.66 3.03 4.12
CA SER A 108 12.79 3.38 4.98
C SER A 108 13.34 2.24 5.89
N PRO A 109 12.54 1.25 6.36
CA PRO A 109 13.07 0.12 7.11
C PRO A 109 14.10 -0.70 6.34
N LEU A 110 14.06 -0.72 5.00
CA LEU A 110 15.05 -1.41 4.17
C LEU A 110 16.47 -0.89 4.39
N VAL A 111 16.59 0.40 4.72
CA VAL A 111 17.87 1.07 4.97
C VAL A 111 18.15 1.15 6.48
N LEU A 112 17.12 1.41 7.29
CA LEU A 112 17.26 1.62 8.74
C LEU A 112 17.41 0.31 9.53
N PHE A 113 16.70 -0.75 9.13
CA PHE A 113 16.65 -2.02 9.84
C PHE A 113 16.85 -3.24 8.91
N PRO A 114 17.89 -3.26 8.05
CA PRO A 114 18.09 -4.35 7.10
C PRO A 114 18.27 -5.70 7.79
N GLY A 115 18.89 -5.74 8.97
CA GLY A 115 19.10 -6.98 9.74
C GLY A 115 17.82 -7.60 10.32
N GLU A 116 16.74 -6.82 10.45
CA GLU A 116 15.44 -7.35 10.87
C GLU A 116 14.62 -7.90 9.69
N LEU A 117 14.86 -7.36 8.49
CA LEU A 117 14.15 -7.73 7.27
C LEU A 117 14.80 -8.90 6.55
N PHE A 118 16.14 -8.95 6.56
CA PHE A 118 16.94 -9.97 5.91
C PHE A 118 17.84 -10.62 6.96
N SER A 119 17.35 -11.69 7.57
CA SER A 119 18.06 -12.36 8.68
C SER A 119 18.43 -13.80 8.33
N GLY A 120 19.28 -14.40 9.17
CA GLY A 120 19.78 -15.76 8.99
C GLY A 120 20.95 -15.89 8.01
N ILE A 121 21.48 -17.09 7.88
CA ILE A 121 22.70 -17.41 7.12
C ILE A 121 22.54 -17.06 5.62
N LEU A 122 21.33 -17.24 5.09
CA LEU A 122 21.01 -17.00 3.67
C LEU A 122 20.55 -15.56 3.37
N HIS A 123 20.43 -14.69 4.38
CA HIS A 123 19.86 -13.33 4.24
C HIS A 123 18.48 -13.33 3.55
N ALA A 124 17.64 -14.32 3.87
CA ALA A 124 16.31 -14.44 3.28
C ALA A 124 15.32 -13.45 3.91
N PRO A 125 14.27 -13.00 3.17
CA PRO A 125 13.23 -12.13 3.71
C PRO A 125 12.51 -12.79 4.88
N THR A 126 12.48 -12.11 6.03
CA THR A 126 11.70 -12.55 7.20
C THR A 126 10.20 -12.45 6.94
N LEU A 127 9.36 -13.07 7.78
CA LEU A 127 7.90 -12.89 7.69
C LEU A 127 7.52 -11.41 7.80
N VAL A 128 8.23 -10.64 8.63
CA VAL A 128 8.03 -9.19 8.74
C VAL A 128 8.34 -8.50 7.41
N ALA A 129 9.37 -8.91 6.69
CA ALA A 129 9.69 -8.32 5.38
C ALA A 129 8.69 -8.69 4.26
N GLN A 130 7.89 -9.74 4.46
CA GLN A 130 6.88 -10.19 3.49
C GLN A 130 5.52 -9.51 3.67
N TYR A 131 5.27 -8.92 4.84
CA TYR A 131 4.06 -8.18 5.18
C TYR A 131 4.20 -6.69 4.84
#